data_AF-A0A8H3LBC9-F1
#
_entry.id   AF-A0A8H3LBC9-F1
#
_cell.length_a   1.000
_cell.length_b   1.000
_cell.length_c   1.000
_cell.angle_alpha   90.00
_cell.angle_beta   90.00
_cell.angle_gamma   90.00
#
_symmetry.space_group_name_H-M   'P 1'
#
loop_
_entity.id
_entity.type
_entity.pdbx_description
1 polymer ?
#
loop_
_entity_poly.entity_id
_entity_poly.type
_entity_poly.pdbx_seq_one_letter_code
_entity_poly.pdbx_strand_id
1 'polypeptide(L)'
;MNINLVNFCELNDRIIKAEDDNKRTTLELIHNYYYFGKGYRLWFDHYKKTYSDDTSNSLVNDKIREYFPDQDKTSKANLRKRKEKAIKIFKLFDGVGGVNKVNCIKTFSASTISRLGVKDIDYLIAKVLKAGQ
;
A
#
# COMPACT_ATOMS: atom_id res chain seq x y z
N MET A 1 20.92 -30.22 -18.81
CA MET A 1 20.16 -29.41 -19.78
C MET A 1 20.77 -29.67 -21.15
N ASN A 2 20.00 -30.14 -22.13
CA ASN A 2 20.50 -30.36 -23.48
C ASN A 2 20.53 -29.03 -24.21
N ILE A 3 21.71 -28.57 -24.66
CA ILE A 3 21.89 -27.29 -25.36
C ILE A 3 21.03 -27.20 -26.62
N ASN A 4 20.78 -28.33 -27.30
CA ASN A 4 19.94 -28.40 -28.49
C ASN A 4 18.45 -28.17 -28.23
N LEU A 5 18.04 -28.08 -26.96
CA LEU A 5 16.67 -27.77 -26.53
C LEU A 5 16.55 -26.35 -25.93
N VAL A 6 17.63 -25.58 -25.90
CA VAL A 6 17.61 -24.21 -25.36
C VAL A 6 17.11 -23.25 -26.44
N ASN A 7 15.86 -22.83 -26.31
CA ASN A 7 15.28 -21.77 -27.13
C ASN A 7 15.30 -20.44 -26.36
N PHE A 8 16.25 -19.56 -26.69
CA PHE A 8 16.36 -18.26 -26.01
C PHE A 8 15.16 -17.34 -26.25
N CYS A 9 14.45 -17.46 -27.38
CA CYS A 9 13.22 -16.68 -27.61
C CYS A 9 12.14 -17.11 -26.61
N GLU A 10 11.91 -18.41 -26.46
CA GLU A 10 10.95 -18.95 -25.49
C GLU A 10 11.30 -18.57 -24.05
N LEU A 11 12.59 -18.64 -23.69
CA LEU A 11 13.06 -18.22 -22.37
C LEU A 11 12.84 -16.71 -22.13
N ASN A 12 13.09 -15.87 -23.13
CA ASN A 12 12.84 -14.43 -23.04
C ASN A 12 11.34 -14.11 -22.92
N ASP A 13 10.48 -14.80 -23.67
CA ASP A 13 9.02 -14.63 -23.59
C ASP A 13 8.48 -15.01 -22.20
N ARG A 14 9.05 -16.06 -21.58
CA ARG A 14 8.75 -16.45 -20.19
C ARG A 14 9.14 -15.36 -19.20
N ILE A 15 10.28 -14.68 -19.41
CA ILE A 15 10.71 -13.55 -18.57
C ILE A 15 9.72 -12.39 -18.71
N ILE A 16 9.40 -11.97 -19.94
CA ILE A 16 8.45 -10.87 -20.20
C ILE A 16 7.10 -11.14 -19.53
N LYS A 17 6.57 -12.37 -19.68
CA LYS A 17 5.33 -12.76 -19.03
C LYS A 17 5.41 -12.67 -17.50
N ALA A 18 6.50 -13.19 -16.90
CA ALA A 18 6.69 -13.15 -15.46
C ALA A 18 6.81 -11.71 -14.93
N GLU A 19 7.48 -10.82 -15.67
CA GLU A 19 7.55 -9.40 -15.33
C GLU A 19 6.18 -8.73 -15.34
N ASP A 20 5.35 -9.01 -16.35
CA ASP A 20 4.00 -8.46 -16.45
C ASP A 20 3.06 -9.00 -15.37
N ASP A 21 3.13 -10.29 -15.05
CA ASP A 21 2.37 -10.89 -13.95
C ASP A 21 2.80 -10.29 -12.59
N ASN A 22 4.10 -10.05 -12.40
CA ASN A 22 4.62 -9.40 -11.20
C ASN A 22 4.19 -7.93 -11.08
N LYS A 23 4.13 -7.17 -12.20
CA LYS A 23 3.59 -5.80 -12.23
C LYS A 23 2.12 -5.79 -11.79
N ARG A 24 1.29 -6.68 -12.33
CA ARG A 24 -0.14 -6.79 -11.96
C ARG A 24 -0.30 -7.11 -10.47
N THR A 25 0.41 -8.12 -9.99
CA THR A 25 0.39 -8.52 -8.57
C THR A 25 0.83 -7.38 -7.66
N THR A 26 1.87 -6.63 -8.06
CA THR A 26 2.36 -5.47 -7.32
C THR A 26 1.30 -4.36 -7.23
N LEU A 27 0.64 -4.05 -8.35
CA LEU A 27 -0.43 -3.05 -8.40
C LEU A 27 -1.62 -3.45 -7.54
N GLU A 28 -2.07 -4.70 -7.64
CA GLU A 28 -3.16 -5.24 -6.82
C GLU A 28 -2.85 -5.14 -5.33
N LEU A 29 -1.61 -5.48 -4.93
CA LEU A 29 -1.18 -5.34 -3.55
C LEU A 29 -1.24 -3.88 -3.08
N ILE A 30 -0.81 -2.92 -3.90
CA ILE A 30 -0.89 -1.49 -3.56
C ILE A 30 -2.35 -1.03 -3.44
N HIS A 31 -3.24 -1.48 -4.33
CA HIS A 31 -4.69 -1.21 -4.23
C HIS A 31 -5.27 -1.69 -2.91
N ASN A 32 -4.97 -2.93 -2.52
CA ASN A 32 -5.44 -3.50 -1.26
C ASN A 32 -4.94 -2.69 -0.05
N TYR A 33 -3.68 -2.25 -0.06
CA TYR A 33 -3.17 -1.35 0.97
C TYR A 33 -3.85 0.03 0.96
N TYR A 34 -4.12 0.61 -0.22
CA TYR A 34 -4.83 1.88 -0.34
C TYR A 34 -6.22 1.80 0.28
N TYR A 35 -7.01 0.78 -0.06
CA TYR A 35 -8.36 0.61 0.49
C TYR A 35 -8.36 0.28 1.98
N PHE A 36 -7.39 -0.51 2.47
CA PHE A 36 -7.22 -0.72 3.90
C PHE A 36 -6.95 0.61 4.62
N GLY A 37 -6.05 1.45 4.07
CA GLY A 37 -5.73 2.76 4.63
C GLY A 37 -6.91 3.74 4.59
N LYS A 38 -7.70 3.70 3.51
CA LYS A 38 -8.96 4.46 3.39
C LYS A 38 -9.98 4.03 4.43
N GLY A 39 -10.16 2.71 4.63
CA GLY A 39 -11.03 2.16 5.68
C GLY A 39 -10.59 2.59 7.08
N TYR A 40 -9.27 2.54 7.37
CA TYR A 40 -8.72 3.09 8.60
C TYR A 40 -9.09 4.56 8.78
N ARG A 41 -8.91 5.38 7.73
CA ARG A 41 -9.19 6.82 7.79
C ARG A 41 -10.67 7.11 8.05
N LEU A 42 -11.57 6.38 7.42
CA LEU A 42 -13.02 6.52 7.62
C LEU A 42 -13.42 6.27 9.08
N TRP A 43 -12.95 5.18 9.68
CA TRP A 43 -13.20 4.89 11.10
C TRP A 43 -12.53 5.90 12.02
N PHE A 44 -11.31 6.33 11.70
CA PHE A 44 -10.60 7.34 12.48
C PHE A 44 -11.39 8.66 12.49
N ASP A 45 -11.81 9.15 11.32
CA ASP A 45 -12.57 10.39 11.20
C ASP A 45 -13.95 10.28 11.86
N HIS A 46 -14.55 9.10 11.90
CA HIS A 46 -15.78 8.85 12.67
C HIS A 46 -15.55 9.05 14.17
N TYR A 47 -14.53 8.40 14.76
CA TYR A 47 -14.23 8.54 16.19
C TYR A 47 -13.71 9.94 16.55
N LYS A 48 -12.97 10.57 15.63
CA LYS A 48 -12.37 11.88 15.84
C LYS A 48 -13.37 13.01 16.06
N LYS A 49 -14.63 12.82 15.65
CA LYS A 49 -15.74 13.74 15.95
C LYS A 49 -16.00 13.89 17.46
N THR A 50 -15.67 12.87 18.24
CA THR A 50 -16.00 12.79 19.67
C THR A 50 -14.76 12.69 20.56
N TYR A 51 -13.68 12.09 20.06
CA TYR A 51 -12.53 11.72 20.87
C TYR A 51 -11.22 12.41 20.43
N SER A 52 -10.19 12.37 21.28
CA SER A 52 -8.84 12.81 20.93
C SER A 52 -8.23 11.95 19.80
N ASP A 53 -7.10 12.38 19.23
CA ASP A 53 -6.40 11.58 18.20
C ASP A 53 -5.97 10.22 18.73
N ASP A 54 -5.40 10.19 19.93
CA ASP A 54 -4.93 8.96 20.57
C ASP A 54 -6.07 8.00 20.87
N THR A 55 -7.18 8.51 21.44
CA THR A 55 -8.36 7.69 21.73
C THR A 55 -8.99 7.18 20.45
N SER A 56 -9.10 8.01 19.42
CA SER A 56 -9.65 7.62 18.12
C SER A 56 -8.81 6.53 17.46
N ASN A 57 -7.48 6.69 17.43
CA ASN A 57 -6.57 5.66 16.94
C ASN A 57 -6.67 4.36 17.75
N SER A 58 -6.83 4.43 19.08
CA SER A 58 -7.06 3.24 19.91
C SER A 58 -8.35 2.52 19.52
N LEU A 59 -9.46 3.24 19.38
CA LEU A 59 -10.75 2.67 18.98
C LEU A 59 -10.71 2.03 17.59
N VAL A 60 -10.01 2.65 16.62
CA VAL A 60 -9.80 2.01 15.31
C VAL A 60 -8.96 0.74 15.44
N ASN A 61 -7.95 0.71 16.30
CA ASN A 61 -7.15 -0.51 16.52
C ASN A 61 -7.99 -1.63 17.12
N ASP A 62 -8.90 -1.31 18.04
CA ASP A 62 -9.81 -2.30 18.62
C ASP A 62 -10.81 -2.80 17.57
N LYS A 63 -11.38 -1.90 16.75
CA LYS A 63 -12.20 -2.29 15.59
C LYS A 63 -11.46 -3.21 14.62
N ILE A 64 -10.21 -2.90 14.28
CA ILE A 64 -9.41 -3.77 13.42
C ILE A 64 -9.27 -5.15 14.09
N ARG A 65 -8.95 -5.21 15.39
CA ARG A 65 -8.77 -6.48 16.13
C ARG A 65 -10.05 -7.31 16.20
N GLU A 66 -11.23 -6.69 16.28
CA GLU A 66 -12.52 -7.42 16.23
C GLU A 66 -12.65 -8.29 14.97
N TYR A 67 -12.11 -7.84 13.84
CA TYR A 67 -12.10 -8.60 12.57
C TYR A 67 -10.92 -9.59 12.44
N PHE A 68 -9.99 -9.61 13.41
CA PHE A 68 -8.86 -10.54 13.43
C PHE A 68 -8.70 -11.21 14.82
N PRO A 69 -9.73 -11.91 15.33
CA PRO A 69 -9.77 -12.36 16.72
C PRO A 69 -8.71 -13.43 17.07
N ASP A 70 -8.27 -14.25 16.11
CA ASP A 70 -7.44 -15.45 16.39
C ASP A 70 -6.16 -15.62 15.57
N GLN A 71 -5.83 -14.71 14.64
CA GLN A 71 -4.68 -14.93 13.77
C GLN A 71 -3.42 -14.29 14.36
N ASP A 72 -2.80 -15.04 15.29
CA ASP A 72 -1.36 -15.14 15.60
C ASP A 72 -0.80 -14.25 16.74
N LYS A 73 -0.08 -14.78 17.73
CA LYS A 73 0.61 -13.94 18.76
C LYS A 73 1.80 -13.17 18.16
N THR A 74 2.21 -13.56 16.96
CA THR A 74 3.09 -12.84 16.03
C THR A 74 2.37 -11.66 15.31
N SER A 75 1.04 -11.51 15.49
CA SER A 75 0.17 -10.65 14.67
C SER A 75 0.07 -9.20 15.07
N LYS A 76 0.26 -8.82 16.34
CA LYS A 76 0.11 -7.41 16.71
C LYS A 76 1.14 -6.53 16.01
N ALA A 77 2.39 -7.00 15.95
CA ALA A 77 3.46 -6.33 15.23
C ALA A 77 3.23 -6.33 13.71
N ASN A 78 2.77 -7.46 13.14
CA ASN A 78 2.48 -7.57 11.71
C ASN A 78 1.29 -6.71 11.30
N LEU A 79 0.22 -6.70 12.09
CA LEU A 79 -0.96 -5.87 11.90
C LEU A 79 -0.62 -4.39 12.03
N ARG A 80 0.23 -4.03 13.02
CA ARG A 80 0.78 -2.68 13.14
C ARG A 80 1.55 -2.28 11.87
N LYS A 81 2.48 -3.11 11.41
CA LYS A 81 3.25 -2.86 10.16
C LYS A 81 2.33 -2.75 8.94
N ARG A 82 1.32 -3.63 8.83
CA ARG A 82 0.32 -3.62 7.75
C ARG A 82 -0.49 -2.32 7.77
N LYS A 83 -0.94 -1.89 8.95
CA LYS A 83 -1.65 -0.62 9.17
C LYS A 83 -0.78 0.58 8.81
N GLU A 84 0.44 0.66 9.34
CA GLU A 84 1.37 1.76 9.06
C GLU A 84 1.65 1.88 7.56
N LYS A 85 1.92 0.75 6.89
CA LYS A 85 2.09 0.70 5.42
C LYS A 85 0.82 1.18 4.69
N ALA A 86 -0.35 0.71 5.10
CA ALA A 86 -1.63 1.09 4.50
C ALA A 86 -1.90 2.60 4.63
N ILE A 87 -1.69 3.17 5.82
CA ILE A 87 -1.88 4.60 6.08
C ILE A 87 -0.96 5.44 5.20
N LYS A 88 0.32 5.05 5.06
CA LYS A 88 1.28 5.76 4.19
C LYS A 88 0.87 5.72 2.72
N ILE A 89 0.49 4.54 2.22
CA ILE A 89 0.04 4.35 0.84
C ILE A 89 -1.21 5.18 0.58
N PHE A 90 -2.20 5.10 1.46
CA PHE A 90 -3.40 5.92 1.38
C PHE A 90 -3.07 7.41 1.36
N LYS A 91 -2.32 7.92 2.34
CA LYS A 91 -1.94 9.33 2.42
C LYS A 91 -1.26 9.82 1.14
N LEU A 92 -0.31 9.06 0.61
CA LEU A 92 0.42 9.42 -0.60
C LEU A 92 -0.53 9.56 -1.79
N PHE A 93 -1.30 8.51 -2.11
CA PHE A 93 -2.12 8.51 -3.32
C PHE A 93 -3.35 9.41 -3.20
N ASP A 94 -4.02 9.40 -2.05
CA ASP A 94 -5.16 10.28 -1.80
C ASP A 94 -4.77 11.76 -1.93
N GLY A 95 -3.58 12.11 -1.43
CA GLY A 95 -3.05 13.47 -1.55
C GLY A 95 -2.70 13.93 -2.97
N VAL A 96 -2.49 13.02 -3.93
CA VAL A 96 -2.14 13.37 -5.32
C VAL A 96 -3.24 13.11 -6.35
N GLY A 97 -4.42 12.64 -5.92
CA GLY A 97 -5.55 12.37 -6.83
C GLY A 97 -6.20 11.00 -6.68
N GLY A 98 -6.01 10.33 -5.55
CA GLY A 98 -6.72 9.11 -5.18
C GLY A 98 -6.25 7.84 -5.88
N VAL A 99 -7.12 6.82 -5.85
CA VAL A 99 -6.85 5.46 -6.34
C VAL A 99 -6.41 5.41 -7.81
N ASN A 100 -6.85 6.36 -8.64
CA ASN A 100 -6.48 6.42 -10.05
C ASN A 100 -4.97 6.58 -10.25
N LYS A 101 -4.28 7.21 -9.28
CA LYS A 101 -2.82 7.39 -9.31
C LYS A 101 -2.06 6.11 -8.97
N VAL A 102 -2.69 5.13 -8.34
CA VAL A 102 -2.07 3.80 -8.09
C VAL A 102 -1.77 3.12 -9.42
N ASN A 103 -2.66 3.21 -10.41
CA ASN A 103 -2.49 2.60 -11.73
C ASN A 103 -1.31 3.19 -12.53
N CYS A 104 -0.79 4.35 -12.13
CA CYS A 104 0.37 4.98 -12.76
C CYS A 104 1.71 4.42 -12.25
N ILE A 105 1.71 3.58 -11.21
CA ILE A 105 2.92 2.97 -10.68
C ILE A 105 3.46 1.93 -11.67
N LYS A 106 4.70 2.11 -12.12
CA LYS A 106 5.37 1.15 -13.02
C LYS A 106 6.37 0.25 -12.31
N THR A 107 7.06 0.77 -11.29
CA THR A 107 8.28 0.13 -10.75
C THR A 107 8.34 0.05 -9.23
N PHE A 108 7.51 0.82 -8.50
CA PHE A 108 7.58 0.87 -7.04
C PHE A 108 6.66 -0.17 -6.40
N SER A 109 7.19 -0.93 -5.44
CA SER A 109 6.40 -1.84 -4.63
C SER A 109 5.80 -1.14 -3.41
N ALA A 110 4.75 -1.74 -2.82
CA ALA A 110 4.19 -1.30 -1.55
C ALA A 110 5.25 -1.21 -0.44
N SER A 111 6.23 -2.12 -0.42
CA SER A 111 7.34 -2.11 0.54
C SER A 111 8.26 -0.91 0.32
N THR A 112 8.61 -0.57 -0.92
CA THR A 112 9.42 0.61 -1.21
C THR A 112 8.70 1.89 -0.79
N ILE A 113 7.41 2.03 -1.11
CA ILE A 113 6.60 3.19 -0.69
C ILE A 113 6.54 3.30 0.84
N SER A 114 6.38 2.17 1.55
CA SER A 114 6.27 2.18 3.01
C SER A 114 7.51 2.64 3.77
N ARG A 115 8.68 2.64 3.11
CA ARG A 115 9.93 3.16 3.68
C ARG A 115 9.99 4.68 3.68
N LEU A 116 9.14 5.36 2.91
CA LEU A 116 9.06 6.82 2.92
C LEU A 116 8.66 7.33 4.30
N GLY A 117 9.35 8.38 4.76
CA GLY A 117 8.96 9.14 5.94
C GLY A 117 7.71 9.96 5.69
N VAL A 118 7.08 10.44 6.76
CA VAL A 118 5.90 11.33 6.67
C VAL A 118 6.26 12.60 5.89
N LYS A 119 7.43 13.18 6.16
CA LYS A 119 7.94 14.37 5.47
C LYS A 119 8.21 14.12 3.98
N ASP A 120 8.73 12.94 3.63
CA ASP A 120 8.96 12.58 2.22
C ASP A 120 7.66 12.47 1.45
N ILE A 121 6.63 11.87 2.07
CA ILE A 121 5.29 11.78 1.49
C ILE A 121 4.71 13.19 1.28
N ASP A 122 4.80 14.06 2.29
CA ASP A 122 4.31 15.44 2.18
C ASP A 122 5.04 16.23 1.08
N TYR A 123 6.36 16.08 0.99
CA TYR A 123 7.16 16.67 -0.06
C TYR A 123 6.76 16.17 -1.46
N LEU A 124 6.58 14.85 -1.62
CA LEU A 124 6.16 14.27 -2.89
C LEU A 124 4.77 14.75 -3.32
N ILE A 125 3.82 14.82 -2.40
CA ILE A 125 2.48 15.36 -2.66
C ILE A 125 2.59 16.80 -3.13
N ALA A 126 3.29 17.66 -2.39
CA ALA A 126 3.46 19.07 -2.73
C ALA A 126 4.14 19.25 -4.10
N LYS A 127 5.15 18.43 -4.41
CA LYS A 127 5.86 18.49 -5.69
C LYS A 127 4.97 18.09 -6.86
N VAL A 128 4.17 17.03 -6.71
CA VAL A 128 3.23 16.59 -7.76
C VAL A 128 2.13 17.63 -8.00
N LEU A 129 1.57 18.21 -6.93
CA LEU A 129 0.54 19.24 -7.04
C LEU A 129 1.06 20.52 -7.72
N LYS A 130 2.30 20.95 -7.40
CA LYS A 130 2.93 22.11 -8.04
C LYS A 130 3.26 21.89 -9.52
N ALA A 131 3.58 20.66 -9.92
CA ALA A 131 3.90 20.34 -11.32
C ALA A 131 2.66 20.21 -12.21
N GLY A 132 1.46 20.09 -11.61
CA GLY A 132 0.19 20.07 -12.34
C GLY A 132 -0.52 21.43 -12.43
N GLN A 133 0.11 22.49 -11.91
CA GLN A 133 -0.30 23.90 -12.07
C GLN A 133 0.48 24.52 -13.22
#